data_AF-A0A1W9Q879-F1
#
_entry.id   AF-A0A1W9Q879-F1
#
_cell.length_a   1.000
_cell.length_b   1.000
_cell.length_c   1.000
_cell.angle_alpha   90.00
_cell.angle_beta   90.00
_cell.angle_gamma   90.00
#
_symmetry.space_group_name_H-M   'P 1'
#
loop_
_entity.id
_entity.type
_entity.pdbx_description
1 polymer ?
#
loop_
_entity_poly.entity_id
_entity_poly.type
_entity_poly.pdbx_seq_one_letter_code
_entity_poly.pdbx_strand_id
1 'polypeptide(L)'
;MSRSLDRLSPDLQQFLERELRFRPARVTPIRGGDINEAFRLVNEEGASLFLKSNRKAPPFLFEREAEGLRWLAETRALRVPEVRGVSVSKGNEGPGWLLLEWIDSGPRSARYDDALGRGLAALHSFKGDPPRSLPPNYIGTLPQSNRLRATWTEFYAEERLRPLVQMALGRRLAPSPAGAPASSDSSAPCLASSTQSLTSVAFTVTSGPATSCRVRTVSPISSILPLTSETARSISP
;
A
#
# COMPACT_ATOMS: atom_id res chain seq x y z
N MET A 1 32.37 12.92 -12.19
CA MET A 1 30.91 12.93 -12.36
C MET A 1 30.31 11.57 -12.72
N SER A 2 31.07 10.54 -13.20
CA SER A 2 30.45 9.29 -13.71
C SER A 2 29.95 8.28 -12.66
N ARG A 3 30.57 8.18 -11.47
CA ARG A 3 30.28 7.10 -10.47
C ARG A 3 28.83 7.02 -9.97
N SER A 4 28.02 8.07 -10.17
CA SER A 4 26.63 8.11 -9.69
C SER A 4 25.64 7.53 -10.70
N LEU A 5 25.94 7.61 -12.00
CA LEU A 5 25.08 7.13 -13.09
C LEU A 5 25.27 5.63 -13.37
N ASP A 6 26.45 5.08 -13.08
CA ASP A 6 26.77 3.64 -13.21
C ASP A 6 25.81 2.73 -12.40
N ARG A 7 25.06 3.31 -11.46
CA ARG A 7 24.05 2.61 -10.65
C ARG A 7 22.71 2.44 -11.35
N LEU A 8 22.44 3.22 -12.40
CA LEU A 8 21.20 3.20 -13.16
C LEU A 8 21.34 2.24 -14.33
N SER A 9 20.33 1.42 -14.59
CA SER A 9 20.36 0.51 -15.73
C SER A 9 20.32 1.29 -17.06
N PRO A 10 20.90 0.76 -18.15
CA PRO A 10 20.96 1.46 -19.44
C PRO A 10 19.58 1.85 -19.99
N ASP A 11 18.57 0.99 -19.79
CA ASP A 11 17.18 1.24 -20.19
C ASP A 11 16.55 2.39 -19.39
N LEU A 12 16.83 2.47 -18.08
CA LEU A 12 16.39 3.59 -17.24
C LEU A 12 17.05 4.90 -17.66
N GLN A 13 18.37 4.89 -17.94
CA GLN A 13 19.08 6.07 -18.43
C GLN A 13 18.47 6.56 -19.75
N GLN A 14 18.22 5.64 -20.68
CA GLN A 14 17.58 5.97 -21.95
C GLN A 14 16.17 6.55 -21.77
N PHE A 15 15.36 5.98 -20.87
CA PHE A 15 14.02 6.49 -20.57
C PHE A 15 14.06 7.90 -19.99
N LEU A 16 14.94 8.15 -18.99
CA LEU A 16 15.12 9.45 -18.37
C LEU A 16 15.47 10.53 -19.41
N GLU A 17 16.39 10.22 -20.33
CA GLU A 17 16.82 11.17 -21.35
C GLU A 17 15.76 11.41 -22.45
N ARG A 18 15.15 10.34 -22.97
CA ARG A 18 14.25 10.43 -24.13
C ARG A 18 12.85 10.89 -23.78
N GLU A 19 12.28 10.29 -22.73
CA GLU A 19 10.88 10.50 -22.36
C GLU A 19 10.73 11.68 -21.39
N LEU A 20 11.64 11.80 -20.42
CA LEU A 20 11.54 12.82 -19.38
C LEU A 20 12.46 14.02 -19.58
N ARG A 21 13.39 13.97 -20.56
CA ARG A 21 14.45 14.98 -20.75
C ARG A 21 15.17 15.32 -19.44
N PHE A 22 15.36 14.30 -18.60
CA PHE A 22 15.90 14.41 -17.26
C PHE A 22 17.29 13.79 -17.20
N ARG A 23 18.31 14.58 -16.88
CA ARG A 23 19.68 14.07 -16.67
C ARG A 23 20.04 14.13 -15.18
N PRO A 24 20.23 12.99 -14.50
CA PRO A 24 20.60 12.99 -13.09
C PRO A 24 22.02 13.57 -12.91
N ALA A 25 22.14 14.61 -12.11
CA ALA A 25 23.42 15.14 -11.61
C ALA A 25 23.86 14.44 -10.31
N ARG A 26 22.88 14.00 -9.52
CA ARG A 26 23.10 13.29 -8.24
C ARG A 26 22.12 12.14 -8.08
N VAL A 27 22.63 10.99 -7.65
CA VAL A 27 21.84 9.80 -7.29
C VAL A 27 22.18 9.44 -5.85
N THR A 28 21.21 9.62 -4.93
CA THR A 28 21.43 9.39 -3.50
C THR A 28 20.55 8.23 -3.03
N PRO A 29 21.11 7.17 -2.43
CA PRO A 29 20.30 6.10 -1.87
C PRO A 29 19.44 6.60 -0.71
N ILE A 30 18.19 6.19 -0.68
CA ILE A 30 17.24 6.47 0.40
C ILE A 30 17.12 5.20 1.25
N ARG A 31 17.33 5.35 2.56
CA ARG A 31 17.17 4.25 3.52
C ARG A 31 15.68 4.06 3.82
N GLY A 32 15.24 2.81 4.00
CA GLY A 32 13.87 2.54 4.47
C GLY A 32 13.15 1.34 3.86
N GLY A 33 13.81 0.48 3.08
CA GLY A 33 13.21 -0.74 2.56
C GLY A 33 14.18 -1.93 2.56
N ASP A 34 13.68 -3.11 2.94
CA ASP A 34 14.44 -4.36 2.94
C ASP A 34 14.38 -5.09 1.59
N ILE A 35 13.46 -4.68 0.72
CA ILE A 35 13.05 -5.46 -0.48
C ILE A 35 13.53 -4.80 -1.78
N ASN A 36 13.35 -3.48 -1.90
CA ASN A 36 13.70 -2.72 -3.10
C ASN A 36 14.76 -1.69 -2.76
N GLU A 37 15.68 -1.45 -3.69
CA GLU A 37 16.60 -0.33 -3.61
C GLU A 37 15.84 0.95 -3.94
N ALA A 38 16.05 2.00 -3.15
CA ALA A 38 15.38 3.29 -3.32
C ALA A 38 16.42 4.40 -3.50
N PHE A 39 16.18 5.31 -4.44
CA PHE A 39 17.08 6.43 -4.72
C PHE A 39 16.29 7.72 -4.95
N ARG A 40 16.90 8.84 -4.55
CA ARG A 40 16.54 10.17 -5.01
C ARG A 40 17.45 10.55 -6.16
N LEU A 41 16.86 10.88 -7.30
CA LEU A 41 17.56 11.43 -8.46
C LEU A 41 17.35 12.94 -8.47
N VAL A 42 18.41 13.71 -8.65
CA VAL A 42 18.34 15.18 -8.74
C VAL A 42 19.09 15.63 -9.99
N ASN A 43 18.48 16.45 -10.84
CA ASN A 43 19.15 17.04 -12.01
C ASN A 43 19.90 18.34 -11.64
N GLU A 44 20.59 18.96 -12.59
CA GLU A 44 21.35 20.21 -12.36
C GLU A 44 20.43 21.40 -12.02
N GLU A 45 19.18 21.37 -12.49
CA GLU A 45 18.15 22.39 -12.22
C GLU A 45 17.49 22.23 -10.84
N GLY A 46 17.80 21.16 -10.11
CA GLY A 46 17.25 20.87 -8.77
C GLY A 46 15.95 20.06 -8.77
N ALA A 47 15.38 19.74 -9.93
CA ALA A 47 14.22 18.85 -10.04
C ALA A 47 14.56 17.44 -9.52
N SER A 48 13.62 16.84 -8.78
CA SER A 48 13.83 15.57 -8.09
C SER A 48 12.85 14.49 -8.54
N LEU A 49 13.33 13.25 -8.64
CA LEU A 49 12.54 12.05 -8.87
C LEU A 49 12.86 11.00 -7.80
N PHE A 50 11.88 10.16 -7.51
CA PHE A 50 12.06 8.98 -6.67
C PHE A 50 12.15 7.74 -7.55
N LEU A 51 13.19 6.93 -7.36
CA LEU A 51 13.42 5.69 -8.07
C LEU A 51 13.32 4.52 -7.11
N LYS A 52 12.45 3.55 -7.40
CA LYS A 52 12.53 2.19 -6.86
C LYS A 52 13.15 1.29 -7.91
N SER A 53 14.07 0.41 -7.50
CA SER A 53 14.63 -0.60 -8.38
C SER A 53 14.84 -1.92 -7.65
N ASN A 54 14.73 -3.03 -8.37
CA ASN A 54 15.03 -4.36 -7.83
C ASN A 54 15.52 -5.30 -8.94
N ARG A 55 16.77 -5.76 -8.80
CA ARG A 55 17.43 -6.72 -9.72
C ARG A 55 16.76 -8.09 -9.78
N LYS A 56 16.05 -8.47 -8.73
CA LYS A 56 15.36 -9.75 -8.58
C LYS A 56 13.85 -9.54 -8.43
N ALA A 57 13.33 -8.44 -8.98
CA ALA A 57 11.90 -8.17 -8.98
C ALA A 57 11.15 -9.36 -9.58
N PRO A 58 10.11 -9.88 -8.90
CA PRO A 58 9.16 -10.77 -9.53
C PRO A 58 8.54 -10.10 -10.78
N PRO A 59 8.08 -10.88 -11.77
CA PRO A 59 7.44 -10.35 -12.96
C PRO A 59 6.30 -9.38 -12.61
N PHE A 60 6.20 -8.28 -13.36
CA PHE A 60 5.16 -7.27 -13.19
C PHE A 60 5.13 -6.52 -11.85
N LEU A 61 6.09 -6.72 -10.94
CA LEU A 61 6.04 -6.11 -9.60
C LEU A 61 5.81 -4.58 -9.67
N PHE A 62 6.60 -3.88 -10.47
CA PHE A 62 6.54 -2.43 -10.57
C PHE A 62 5.38 -1.95 -11.43
N GLU A 63 4.99 -2.72 -12.45
CA GLU A 63 3.81 -2.43 -13.26
C GLU A 63 2.53 -2.48 -12.41
N ARG A 64 2.39 -3.50 -11.55
CA ARG A 64 1.27 -3.61 -10.61
C ARG A 64 1.26 -2.49 -9.58
N GLU A 65 2.43 -2.09 -9.10
CA GLU A 65 2.53 -0.93 -8.21
C GLU A 65 2.12 0.37 -8.93
N ALA A 66 2.60 0.60 -10.15
CA ALA A 66 2.24 1.75 -10.97
C ALA A 66 0.73 1.81 -11.26
N GLU A 67 0.11 0.69 -11.63
CA GLU A 67 -1.34 0.58 -11.82
C GLU A 67 -2.10 0.93 -10.54
N GLY A 68 -1.69 0.39 -9.40
CA GLY A 68 -2.32 0.67 -8.10
C GLY A 68 -2.21 2.14 -7.69
N LEU A 69 -1.06 2.78 -7.93
CA LEU A 69 -0.86 4.21 -7.65
C LEU A 69 -1.74 5.08 -8.55
N ARG A 70 -1.83 4.78 -9.85
CA ARG A 70 -2.72 5.51 -10.76
C ARG A 70 -4.18 5.40 -10.33
N TRP A 71 -4.62 4.19 -9.98
CA TRP A 71 -5.98 3.97 -9.50
C TRP A 71 -6.28 4.71 -8.19
N LEU A 72 -5.34 4.71 -7.23
CA LEU A 72 -5.49 5.53 -6.03
C LEU A 72 -5.62 7.02 -6.34
N ALA A 73 -4.83 7.53 -7.28
CA ALA A 73 -4.83 8.95 -7.62
C ALA A 73 -6.19 9.42 -8.17
N GLU A 74 -6.94 8.55 -8.84
CA GLU A 74 -8.30 8.83 -9.34
C GLU A 74 -9.28 9.21 -8.22
N THR A 75 -9.08 8.66 -7.02
CA THR A 75 -9.94 8.95 -5.86
C THR A 75 -9.83 10.39 -5.38
N ARG A 76 -8.69 11.06 -5.68
CA ARG A 76 -8.33 12.40 -5.19
C ARG A 76 -8.48 12.58 -3.67
N ALA A 77 -8.48 11.47 -2.92
CA ALA A 77 -8.74 11.47 -1.48
C ALA A 77 -7.49 11.79 -0.65
N LEU A 78 -6.32 11.36 -1.13
CA LEU A 78 -5.02 11.58 -0.51
C LEU A 78 -3.99 11.97 -1.56
N ARG A 79 -2.89 12.59 -1.13
CA ARG A 79 -1.75 12.85 -2.01
C ARG A 79 -1.08 11.51 -2.36
N VAL A 80 -1.15 11.15 -3.63
CA VAL A 80 -0.47 9.99 -4.21
C VAL A 80 0.63 10.51 -5.13
N PRO A 81 1.85 9.95 -5.11
CA PRO A 81 2.91 10.36 -6.02
C PRO A 81 2.54 10.02 -7.47
N GLU A 82 2.83 10.95 -8.38
CA GLU A 82 2.63 10.70 -9.81
C GLU A 82 3.59 9.62 -10.32
N VAL A 83 3.08 8.68 -11.12
CA VAL A 83 3.91 7.70 -11.81
C VAL A 83 4.54 8.33 -13.04
N ARG A 84 5.86 8.53 -13.00
CA ARG A 84 6.64 9.17 -14.08
C ARG A 84 7.15 8.18 -15.12
N GLY A 85 7.29 6.90 -14.76
CA GLY A 85 7.70 5.84 -15.67
C GLY A 85 7.83 4.51 -14.96
N VAL A 86 7.74 3.41 -15.70
CA VAL A 86 7.92 2.06 -15.16
C VAL A 86 8.55 1.16 -16.22
N SER A 87 9.49 0.31 -15.81
CA SER A 87 10.05 -0.72 -16.68
C SER A 87 9.01 -1.78 -17.02
N VAL A 88 9.02 -2.32 -18.23
CA VAL A 88 8.31 -3.57 -18.53
C VAL A 88 9.23 -4.73 -18.15
N SER A 89 8.92 -5.43 -17.07
CA SER A 89 9.70 -6.60 -16.65
C SER A 89 9.26 -7.82 -17.44
N LYS A 90 9.87 -8.05 -18.63
CA LYS A 90 9.67 -9.28 -19.42
C LYS A 90 10.48 -10.48 -18.90
N GLY A 91 10.57 -10.67 -17.59
CA GLY A 91 11.31 -11.78 -16.98
C GLY A 91 12.83 -11.74 -17.21
N ASN A 92 13.61 -11.76 -16.14
CA ASN A 92 15.09 -11.87 -16.10
C ASN A 92 15.94 -10.90 -16.95
N GLU A 93 15.36 -10.01 -17.76
CA GLU A 93 16.07 -8.99 -18.53
C GLU A 93 16.26 -7.71 -17.70
N GLY A 94 17.23 -7.73 -16.79
CA GLY A 94 17.66 -6.54 -16.04
C GLY A 94 16.83 -6.20 -14.79
N PRO A 95 17.26 -5.20 -14.01
CA PRO A 95 16.51 -4.75 -12.84
C PRO A 95 15.22 -4.04 -13.24
N GLY A 96 14.09 -4.51 -12.71
CA GLY A 96 12.86 -3.74 -12.79
C GLY A 96 12.99 -2.42 -12.03
N TRP A 97 12.29 -1.39 -12.49
CA TRP A 97 12.26 -0.08 -11.84
C TRP A 97 10.92 0.63 -11.97
N LEU A 98 10.66 1.53 -11.02
CA LEU A 98 9.53 2.45 -10.97
C LEU A 98 10.04 3.86 -10.65
N LEU A 99 9.73 4.81 -11.52
CA LEU A 99 9.99 6.23 -11.33
C LEU A 99 8.72 6.95 -10.88
N LEU A 100 8.83 7.64 -9.76
CA LEU A 100 7.76 8.42 -9.17
C LEU A 100 8.17 9.88 -9.01
N GLU A 101 7.17 10.74 -8.87
CA GLU A 101 7.35 12.07 -8.32
C GLU A 101 8.06 12.01 -6.95
N TRP A 102 9.02 12.91 -6.74
CA TRP A 102 9.59 13.13 -5.42
C TRP A 102 8.66 14.01 -4.58
N ILE A 103 8.20 13.49 -3.43
CA ILE A 103 7.42 14.26 -2.46
C ILE A 103 8.32 14.59 -1.27
N ASP A 104 8.51 15.88 -1.01
CA ASP A 104 9.25 16.32 0.17
C ASP A 104 8.50 16.01 1.46
N SER A 105 9.18 15.36 2.40
CA SER A 105 8.66 15.22 3.76
C SER A 105 8.71 16.57 4.48
N GLY A 106 7.58 17.00 5.03
CA GLY A 106 7.51 18.17 5.92
C GLY A 106 7.40 17.79 7.40
N PRO A 107 7.57 18.76 8.31
CA PRO A 107 7.26 18.57 9.72
C PRO A 107 5.80 18.17 9.89
N ARG A 108 5.52 17.25 10.81
CA ARG A 108 4.16 16.82 11.12
C ARG A 108 3.39 18.00 11.72
N SER A 109 2.33 18.43 11.04
CA SER A 109 1.46 19.49 11.54
C SER A 109 0.52 18.98 12.63
N ALA A 110 0.01 19.87 13.47
CA ALA A 110 -0.99 19.52 14.50
C ALA A 110 -2.29 18.94 13.91
N ARG A 111 -2.58 19.21 12.63
CA ARG A 111 -3.77 18.71 11.91
C ARG A 111 -3.50 17.47 11.06
N TYR A 112 -2.29 16.92 11.11
CA TYR A 112 -1.87 15.83 10.23
C TYR A 112 -2.77 14.60 10.37
N ASP A 113 -3.01 14.13 11.60
CA ASP A 113 -3.81 12.92 11.86
C ASP A 113 -5.26 13.09 11.44
N ASP A 114 -5.84 14.24 11.74
CA ASP A 114 -7.20 14.59 11.32
C ASP A 114 -7.35 14.62 9.80
N ALA A 115 -6.38 15.22 9.10
CA ALA A 115 -6.38 15.28 7.64
C ALA A 115 -6.18 13.88 7.02
N LEU A 116 -5.25 13.08 7.57
CA LEU A 116 -5.01 11.71 7.12
C LEU A 116 -6.25 10.83 7.33
N GLY A 117 -6.88 10.90 8.51
CA GLY A 117 -8.08 10.13 8.83
C GLY A 117 -9.25 10.45 7.89
N ARG A 118 -9.50 11.75 7.63
CA ARG A 118 -10.52 12.17 6.65
C ARG A 118 -10.20 11.68 5.23
N GLY A 119 -8.94 11.77 4.81
CA GLY A 119 -8.51 11.29 3.50
C GLY A 119 -8.65 9.77 3.35
N LEU A 120 -8.29 9.00 4.36
CA LEU A 120 -8.49 7.55 4.37
C LEU A 120 -9.98 7.17 4.34
N ALA A 121 -10.83 7.88 5.09
CA ALA A 121 -12.27 7.65 5.06
C ALA A 121 -12.87 7.97 3.68
N ALA A 122 -12.45 9.06 3.05
CA ALA A 122 -12.85 9.41 1.69
C ALA A 122 -12.38 8.36 0.68
N LEU A 123 -11.14 7.87 0.82
CA LEU A 123 -10.59 6.81 -0.03
C LEU A 123 -11.43 5.52 0.07
N HIS A 124 -11.74 5.05 1.28
CA HIS A 124 -12.56 3.84 1.47
C HIS A 124 -14.00 4.00 0.97
N SER A 125 -14.53 5.23 1.01
CA SER A 125 -15.88 5.54 0.56
C SER A 125 -15.99 5.74 -0.94
N PHE A 126 -14.87 5.78 -1.68
CA PHE A 126 -14.87 5.96 -3.12
C PHE A 126 -15.52 4.77 -3.81
N LYS A 127 -16.58 5.03 -4.58
CA LYS A 127 -17.36 4.05 -5.34
C LYS A 127 -17.09 4.17 -6.84
N GLY A 128 -15.83 4.31 -7.23
CA GLY A 128 -15.45 4.15 -8.63
C GLY A 128 -15.79 2.73 -9.10
N ASP A 129 -15.97 2.54 -10.40
CA ASP A 129 -16.15 1.21 -10.97
C ASP A 129 -14.90 0.38 -10.66
N PRO A 130 -14.97 -0.65 -9.81
CA PRO A 130 -13.82 -1.51 -9.62
C PRO A 130 -13.54 -2.19 -10.96
N PRO A 131 -12.26 -2.37 -11.34
CA PRO A 131 -11.93 -3.19 -12.49
C PRO A 131 -12.62 -4.55 -12.33
N ARG A 132 -13.36 -4.99 -13.36
CA ARG A 132 -14.12 -6.26 -13.34
C ARG A 132 -13.27 -7.46 -12.89
N SER A 133 -11.95 -7.36 -13.08
CA SER A 133 -10.94 -8.22 -12.47
C SER A 133 -9.70 -7.38 -12.18
N LEU A 134 -9.23 -7.36 -10.93
CA LEU A 134 -7.91 -6.85 -10.61
C LEU A 134 -6.87 -7.94 -10.90
N PRO A 135 -5.76 -7.63 -11.60
CA PRO A 135 -4.70 -8.60 -11.78
C PRO A 135 -4.06 -8.97 -10.44
N PRO A 136 -3.42 -10.14 -10.31
CA PRO A 136 -2.64 -10.46 -9.12
C PRO A 136 -1.54 -9.43 -8.91
N ASN A 137 -1.21 -9.17 -7.64
CA ASN A 137 -0.24 -8.17 -7.22
C ASN A 137 0.70 -8.75 -6.15
N TYR A 138 1.35 -7.87 -5.40
CA TYR A 138 2.35 -8.24 -4.41
C TYR A 138 2.20 -7.45 -3.12
N ILE A 139 2.51 -8.09 -1.98
CA ILE A 139 2.82 -7.42 -0.71
C ILE A 139 4.31 -7.60 -0.41
N GLY A 140 5.09 -6.54 -0.60
CA GLY A 140 6.54 -6.68 -0.72
C GLY A 140 6.89 -7.51 -1.95
N THR A 141 7.52 -8.67 -1.76
CA THR A 141 7.78 -9.66 -2.84
C THR A 141 6.85 -10.87 -2.77
N LEU A 142 5.92 -10.92 -1.81
CA LEU A 142 5.01 -12.04 -1.67
C LEU A 142 3.85 -11.90 -2.67
N PRO A 143 3.59 -12.91 -3.52
CA PRO A 143 2.51 -12.85 -4.49
C PRO A 143 1.15 -12.83 -3.79
N GLN A 144 0.22 -12.05 -4.33
CA GLN A 144 -1.14 -11.93 -3.86
C GLN A 144 -2.11 -12.16 -5.02
N SER A 145 -2.99 -13.13 -4.85
CA SER A 145 -4.08 -13.39 -5.79
C SER A 145 -5.22 -12.41 -5.55
N ASN A 146 -5.79 -11.87 -6.63
CA ASN A 146 -7.00 -11.05 -6.59
C ASN A 146 -8.21 -11.79 -7.19
N ARG A 147 -8.18 -13.13 -7.17
CA ARG A 147 -9.30 -13.96 -7.60
C ARG A 147 -10.54 -13.61 -6.80
N LEU A 148 -11.62 -13.26 -7.49
CA LEU A 148 -12.91 -12.96 -6.87
C LEU A 148 -13.47 -14.20 -6.16
N ARG A 149 -14.10 -13.97 -5.01
CA ARG A 149 -14.82 -14.96 -4.21
C ARG A 149 -16.24 -14.48 -3.94
N ALA A 150 -17.12 -15.39 -3.54
CA ALA A 150 -18.53 -15.07 -3.35
C ALA A 150 -18.75 -14.11 -2.16
N THR A 151 -17.87 -14.20 -1.14
CA THR A 151 -17.94 -13.36 0.06
C THR A 151 -16.58 -12.79 0.41
N TRP A 152 -16.58 -11.67 1.15
CA TRP A 152 -15.35 -11.07 1.67
C TRP A 152 -14.59 -12.03 2.60
N THR A 153 -15.31 -12.78 3.45
CA THR A 153 -14.71 -13.75 4.38
C THR A 153 -13.98 -14.86 3.62
N GLU A 154 -14.59 -15.39 2.55
CA GLU A 154 -13.94 -16.39 1.69
C GLU A 154 -12.71 -15.80 1.00
N PHE A 155 -12.82 -14.59 0.43
CA PHE A 155 -11.69 -13.90 -0.19
C PHE A 155 -10.53 -13.73 0.78
N TYR A 156 -10.79 -13.23 1.99
CA TYR A 156 -9.74 -12.98 2.96
C TYR A 156 -9.10 -14.28 3.48
N ALA A 157 -9.91 -15.29 3.78
CA ALA A 157 -9.41 -16.59 4.22
C ALA A 157 -8.56 -17.27 3.14
N GLU A 158 -9.06 -17.35 1.90
CA GLU A 158 -8.46 -18.13 0.82
C GLU A 158 -7.34 -17.39 0.06
N GLU A 159 -7.50 -16.08 -0.17
CA GLU A 159 -6.59 -15.30 -1.02
C GLU A 159 -5.62 -14.42 -0.21
N ARG A 160 -5.77 -14.32 1.11
CA ARG A 160 -4.84 -13.58 2.00
C ARG A 160 -4.20 -14.46 3.06
N LEU A 161 -4.99 -15.11 3.92
CA LEU A 161 -4.46 -15.85 5.06
C LEU A 161 -3.86 -17.21 4.67
N ARG A 162 -4.63 -18.06 3.97
CA ARG A 162 -4.20 -19.43 3.61
C ARG A 162 -2.84 -19.45 2.88
N PRO A 163 -2.56 -18.61 1.87
CA PRO A 163 -1.28 -18.64 1.17
C PRO A 163 -0.11 -18.24 2.09
N LEU A 164 -0.31 -17.24 2.96
CA LEU A 164 0.71 -16.81 3.92
C LEU A 164 1.01 -17.91 4.94
N VAL A 165 -0.02 -18.59 5.46
CA VAL A 165 0.14 -19.72 6.39
C VAL A 165 0.86 -20.89 5.72
N GLN A 166 0.48 -21.25 4.49
CA GLN A 166 1.14 -22.31 3.73
C GLN A 166 2.62 -21.99 3.47
N MET A 167 2.94 -20.75 3.09
CA MET A 167 4.32 -20.29 2.93
C MET A 167 5.10 -20.35 4.24
N ALA A 168 4.50 -19.94 5.36
CA ALA A 168 5.12 -20.01 6.67
C ALA A 168 5.39 -21.45 7.12
N LEU A 169 4.43 -22.37 6.93
CA LEU A 169 4.59 -23.79 7.22
C LEU A 169 5.68 -24.43 6.34
N GLY A 170 5.65 -24.17 5.04
CA GLY A 170 6.65 -24.69 4.09
C GLY A 170 8.07 -24.21 4.40
N ARG A 171 8.21 -23.00 4.96
CA ARG A 171 9.49 -22.43 5.42
C ARG A 171 9.82 -22.74 6.89
N ARG A 172 8.98 -23.50 7.60
CA ARG A 172 9.10 -23.80 9.05
C ARG A 172 9.19 -22.55 9.93
N LEU A 173 8.49 -21.48 9.55
CA LEU A 173 8.39 -20.22 10.29
C LEU A 173 7.12 -20.14 11.13
N ALA A 174 6.16 -21.04 10.91
CA ALA A 174 4.97 -21.11 11.73
C ALA A 174 5.31 -21.69 13.11
N PRO A 175 4.76 -21.15 14.21
CA PRO A 175 4.91 -21.76 15.52
C PRO A 175 4.38 -23.20 15.47
N SER A 176 5.14 -24.14 16.04
CA SER A 176 4.63 -25.49 16.30
C SER A 176 3.36 -25.37 17.15
N PRO A 177 2.33 -26.21 16.95
CA PRO A 177 1.19 -26.30 17.87
C PRO A 177 1.62 -26.93 19.20
N ALA A 178 2.60 -26.34 19.87
CA ALA A 178 2.97 -26.63 21.24
C ALA A 178 2.24 -25.61 22.12
N GLY A 179 1.02 -25.96 22.54
CA GLY A 179 0.32 -25.24 23.61
C GLY A 179 -1.06 -24.64 23.30
N ALA A 180 -1.69 -24.94 22.16
CA ALA A 180 -3.12 -24.66 22.05
C ALA A 180 -3.89 -25.70 22.88
N PRO A 181 -4.57 -25.35 23.99
CA PRO A 181 -5.50 -26.27 24.61
C PRO A 181 -6.54 -26.65 23.54
N ALA A 182 -6.80 -27.95 23.41
CA ALA A 182 -7.91 -28.44 22.60
C ALA A 182 -9.22 -27.96 23.24
N SER A 183 -9.63 -26.72 22.95
CA SER A 183 -10.98 -26.27 23.28
C SER A 183 -11.91 -26.87 22.24
N SER A 184 -12.53 -27.97 22.62
CA SER A 184 -13.76 -28.49 22.03
C SER A 184 -14.91 -27.52 22.31
N ASP A 185 -14.85 -26.31 21.75
CA ASP A 185 -16.00 -25.42 21.70
C ASP A 185 -16.19 -24.95 20.27
N SER A 186 -17.20 -25.57 19.65
CA SER A 186 -17.78 -25.19 18.37
C SER A 186 -18.52 -23.86 18.53
N SER A 187 -17.76 -22.78 18.66
CA SER A 187 -18.27 -21.41 18.51
C SER A 187 -17.42 -20.74 17.44
N ALA A 188 -17.83 -20.85 16.18
CA ALA A 188 -17.26 -20.05 15.10
C ALA A 188 -17.39 -18.57 15.50
N PRO A 189 -16.32 -17.75 15.40
CA PRO A 189 -16.48 -16.32 15.63
C PRO A 189 -17.45 -15.79 14.58
N CYS A 190 -18.52 -15.13 15.04
CA CYS A 190 -19.45 -14.37 14.21
C CYS A 190 -18.69 -13.25 13.48
N LEU A 191 -18.06 -13.57 12.36
CA LEU A 191 -17.76 -12.60 11.32
C LEU A 191 -19.07 -12.38 10.57
N ALA A 192 -19.90 -11.51 11.14
CA ALA A 192 -21.13 -11.04 10.53
C ALA A 192 -20.84 -10.60 9.09
N SER A 193 -21.76 -10.95 8.19
CA SER A 193 -21.76 -10.61 6.78
C SER A 193 -21.69 -9.10 6.56
N SER A 194 -20.49 -8.54 6.55
CA SER A 194 -20.26 -7.19 6.05
C SER A 194 -20.00 -7.30 4.56
N THR A 195 -21.02 -7.01 3.76
CA THR A 195 -20.85 -6.74 2.32
C THR A 195 -20.15 -5.39 2.19
N GLN A 196 -18.83 -5.39 2.41
CA GLN A 196 -18.01 -4.22 2.12
C GLN A 196 -17.69 -4.24 0.63
N SER A 197 -17.97 -3.11 -0.03
CA SER A 197 -17.46 -2.80 -1.37
C SER A 197 -15.97 -3.14 -1.44
N LEU A 198 -15.52 -3.68 -2.57
CA LEU A 198 -14.14 -4.14 -2.82
C LEU A 198 -13.08 -3.01 -2.84
N THR A 199 -13.24 -1.99 -2.01
CA THR A 199 -12.34 -0.82 -1.92
C THR A 199 -11.13 -1.08 -1.03
N SER A 200 -10.95 -2.28 -0.46
CA SER A 200 -9.71 -2.65 0.23
C SER A 200 -8.64 -3.06 -0.77
N VAL A 201 -8.07 -2.07 -1.47
CA VAL A 201 -6.69 -2.22 -1.92
C VAL A 201 -5.84 -2.25 -0.66
N ALA A 202 -5.16 -3.37 -0.43
CA ALA A 202 -4.25 -3.51 0.70
C ALA A 202 -3.06 -2.58 0.49
N PHE A 203 -3.20 -1.32 0.92
CA PHE A 203 -2.08 -0.40 1.04
C PHE A 203 -1.39 -0.62 2.37
N THR A 204 -0.11 -0.94 2.33
CA THR A 204 0.73 -0.84 3.50
C THR A 204 1.03 0.64 3.74
N VAL A 205 0.29 1.27 4.65
CA VAL A 205 0.69 2.57 5.21
C VAL A 205 1.74 2.27 6.28
N THR A 206 3.03 2.36 5.93
CA THR A 206 4.10 2.35 6.93
C THR A 206 4.37 3.79 7.38
N SER A 207 4.13 4.08 8.66
CA SER A 207 4.76 5.22 9.29
C SER A 207 6.25 4.91 9.47
N GLY A 208 7.14 5.76 8.94
CA GLY A 208 8.56 5.77 9.35
C GLY A 208 8.71 5.98 10.87
N PRO A 209 9.90 5.79 11.44
CA PRO A 209 10.07 5.65 12.89
C PRO A 209 9.58 6.92 13.62
N ALA A 210 8.41 6.81 14.24
CA ALA A 210 7.89 7.80 15.16
C ALA A 210 8.63 7.63 16.49
N THR A 211 9.35 8.68 16.88
CA THR A 211 9.94 8.83 18.21
C THR A 211 8.86 8.60 19.27
N SER A 212 9.14 7.67 20.19
CA SER A 212 8.38 7.30 21.38
C SER A 212 7.48 8.42 21.92
N CYS A 213 6.15 8.26 21.77
CA CYS A 213 5.18 8.93 22.63
C CYS A 213 4.53 7.89 23.54
N ARG A 214 4.81 7.97 24.85
CA ARG A 214 4.06 7.26 25.88
C ARG A 214 2.64 7.83 25.90
N VAL A 215 1.66 7.05 25.48
CA VAL A 215 0.26 7.33 25.78
C VAL A 215 0.01 6.96 27.24
N ARG A 216 -0.28 7.97 28.06
CA ARG A 216 -0.81 7.79 29.42
C ARG A 216 -2.26 7.35 29.26
N THR A 217 -2.60 6.17 29.77
CA THR A 217 -3.97 5.68 29.82
C THR A 217 -4.82 6.59 30.69
N VAL A 218 -5.94 7.07 30.15
CA VAL A 218 -7.03 7.68 30.94
C VAL A 218 -8.15 6.65 30.97
N SER A 219 -8.54 6.25 32.18
CA SER A 219 -9.59 5.25 32.43
C SER A 219 -10.95 5.66 31.84
N PRO A 220 -11.81 4.70 31.46
CA PRO A 220 -13.11 4.99 30.88
C PRO A 220 -14.11 5.47 31.93
N ILE A 221 -14.82 6.55 31.64
CA ILE A 221 -16.05 6.93 32.35
C ILE A 221 -17.20 6.17 31.69
N SER A 222 -17.76 5.21 32.42
CA SER A 222 -19.06 4.60 32.13
C SER A 222 -20.17 5.64 32.32
N SER A 223 -21.00 5.87 31.32
CA SER A 223 -22.40 6.27 31.48
C SER A 223 -23.18 6.02 30.19
N ILE A 224 -24.06 5.03 30.29
CA ILE A 224 -25.09 4.60 29.34
C ILE A 224 -26.22 5.63 29.31
N LEU A 225 -26.86 5.84 28.16
CA LEU A 225 -28.33 5.99 28.03
C LEU A 225 -28.75 5.79 26.55
N PRO A 226 -29.80 4.98 26.26
CA PRO A 226 -30.28 4.74 24.90
C PRO A 226 -31.30 5.81 24.47
N LEU A 227 -31.24 6.24 23.21
CA LEU A 227 -32.29 7.06 22.60
C LEU A 227 -33.29 6.15 21.87
N THR A 228 -34.52 6.14 22.35
CA THR A 228 -35.69 5.55 21.69
C THR A 228 -36.19 6.43 20.55
N SER A 229 -36.76 5.76 19.55
CA SER A 229 -37.47 6.29 18.38
C SER A 229 -38.82 6.95 18.71
N GLU A 230 -39.32 7.76 17.75
CA GLU A 230 -40.60 8.49 17.65
C GLU A 230 -40.44 10.01 17.91
N THR A 231 -41.01 10.95 17.15
CA THR A 231 -42.24 10.94 16.35
C THR A 231 -42.14 11.96 15.21
N ALA A 232 -42.86 11.68 14.12
CA ALA A 232 -43.09 12.52 12.95
C ALA A 232 -43.57 13.96 13.26
N ARG A 233 -43.17 14.90 12.39
CA ARG A 233 -43.96 16.10 12.08
C ARG A 233 -43.98 16.31 10.57
N SER A 234 -45.10 15.96 9.96
CA SER A 234 -45.64 16.75 8.85
C SER A 234 -46.25 18.01 9.43
N ILE A 235 -46.19 19.10 8.67
CA ILE A 235 -47.23 20.12 8.44
C ILE A 235 -46.57 21.16 7.52
N SER A 236 -46.97 21.13 6.26
CA SER A 236 -46.99 22.29 5.37
C SER A 236 -48.36 22.97 5.51
N PRO A 237 -48.47 24.28 5.20
CA PRO A 237 -49.66 25.09 5.47
C PRO A 237 -50.91 24.62 4.73
#